data_AF-A0A3D1M6L1-F1
#
_entry.id   AF-A0A3D1M6L1-F1
#
_cell.length_a   1.000
_cell.length_b   1.000
_cell.length_c   1.000
_cell.angle_alpha   90.00
_cell.angle_beta   90.00
_cell.angle_gamma   90.00
#
_symmetry.space_group_name_H-M   'P 1'
#
loop_
_entity.id
_entity.type
_entity.pdbx_description
1 polymer ?
#
loop_
_entity_poly.entity_id
_entity_poly.type
_entity_poly.pdbx_seq_one_letter_code
_entity_poly.pdbx_strand_id
1 'polypeptide(L)'
;IMMQSANECETPDQYDDMVEHWGKTGLVRAARYRSNILDSIGWEMDVDTIQTKINPRQVINPNTYYFAHRAYKSPSEMDGACQCCGYIMALSGNFVGLKCSLDYQGWKRNDGFVNLAGQSAPLNQPHIDGYWSGTDFKPGIWYDMPAKNEAHLYYCGHSGNEDDFYADFDRMLALYDKLG
;
A
#
# COMPACT_ATOMS: atom_id res chain seq x y z
N ILE A 1 -22.46 16.32 -5.15
CA ILE A 1 -21.59 15.62 -6.12
C ILE A 1 -21.01 16.68 -7.05
N MET A 2 -19.84 17.22 -6.73
CA MET A 2 -19.04 18.01 -7.69
C MET A 2 -17.91 17.10 -8.14
N MET A 3 -18.04 16.55 -9.34
CA MET A 3 -16.92 15.95 -10.06
C MET A 3 -16.06 17.11 -10.57
N GLN A 4 -14.91 17.33 -9.94
CA GLN A 4 -13.82 18.03 -10.62
C GLN A 4 -13.21 17.05 -11.63
N SER A 5 -13.19 17.47 -12.89
CA SER A 5 -12.65 16.72 -14.01
C SER A 5 -11.16 16.45 -13.84
N ALA A 6 -10.76 15.19 -13.92
CA ALA A 6 -9.37 14.73 -13.99
C ALA A 6 -8.74 15.00 -15.39
N ASN A 7 -8.75 16.26 -15.83
CA ASN A 7 -8.18 16.71 -17.09
C ASN A 7 -7.18 17.86 -16.91
N GLU A 8 -6.38 17.80 -15.85
CA GLU A 8 -5.12 18.55 -15.79
C GLU A 8 -4.00 17.54 -15.95
N CYS A 9 -3.73 17.16 -17.21
CA CYS A 9 -2.46 16.54 -17.57
C CYS A 9 -1.34 17.51 -17.14
N GLU A 10 -0.53 17.07 -16.18
CA GLU A 10 0.71 17.71 -15.78
C GLU A 10 1.51 18.04 -17.05
N THR A 11 1.74 19.34 -17.27
CA THR A 11 2.53 19.79 -18.42
C THR A 11 3.98 19.32 -18.24
N PRO A 12 4.70 18.96 -19.33
CA PRO A 12 6.11 18.54 -19.28
C PRO A 12 7.02 19.47 -18.44
N ASP A 13 6.66 20.74 -18.35
CA ASP A 13 7.38 21.78 -17.61
C ASP A 13 7.45 21.53 -16.08
N GLN A 14 6.52 20.78 -15.48
CA GLN A 14 6.56 20.46 -14.04
C GLN A 14 7.61 19.38 -13.69
N TYR A 15 7.93 18.50 -14.64
CA TYR A 15 8.98 17.50 -14.47
C TYR A 15 10.38 18.13 -14.54
N ASP A 16 10.57 19.13 -15.40
CA ASP A 16 11.83 19.87 -15.49
C ASP A 16 12.06 20.77 -14.26
N ASP A 17 11.00 21.37 -13.70
CA ASP A 17 11.10 22.12 -12.43
C ASP A 17 11.40 21.18 -11.24
N MET A 18 10.90 19.95 -11.25
CA MET A 18 11.32 18.94 -10.28
C MET A 18 12.79 18.55 -10.48
N VAL A 19 13.24 18.25 -11.70
CA VAL A 19 14.64 17.85 -11.93
C VAL A 19 15.63 18.98 -11.59
N GLU A 20 15.32 20.23 -11.93
CA GLU A 20 16.18 21.39 -11.64
C GLU A 20 16.18 21.76 -10.14
N HIS A 21 15.04 21.66 -9.46
CA HIS A 21 14.95 21.87 -8.00
C HIS A 21 15.61 20.74 -7.19
N TRP A 22 15.62 19.51 -7.72
CA TRP A 22 16.24 18.33 -7.08
C TRP A 22 17.75 18.26 -7.30
N GLY A 23 18.30 18.83 -8.38
CA GLY A 23 19.74 18.75 -8.70
C GLY A 23 20.66 19.45 -7.70
N LYS A 24 20.26 20.61 -7.16
CA LYS A 24 21.10 21.40 -6.21
C LYS A 24 20.73 21.21 -4.74
N THR A 25 19.50 20.79 -4.44
CA THR A 25 19.04 20.53 -3.06
C THR A 25 19.00 19.04 -2.70
N GLY A 26 19.11 18.13 -3.68
CA GLY A 26 18.96 16.69 -3.50
C GLY A 26 20.00 16.06 -2.57
N LEU A 27 21.28 16.47 -2.63
CA LEU A 27 22.30 15.97 -1.71
C LEU A 27 22.12 16.46 -0.27
N VAL A 28 21.70 17.71 -0.09
CA VAL A 28 21.41 18.28 1.24
C VAL A 28 20.14 17.67 1.82
N ARG A 29 19.10 17.43 0.99
CA ARG A 29 17.88 16.73 1.39
C ARG A 29 18.13 15.25 1.64
N ALA A 30 18.95 14.57 0.84
CA ALA A 30 19.35 13.18 1.09
C ALA A 30 20.20 13.08 2.37
N ALA A 31 21.08 14.03 2.65
CA ALA A 31 21.83 14.10 3.90
C ALA A 31 20.90 14.37 5.10
N ARG A 32 19.94 15.30 4.97
CA ARG A 32 18.92 15.56 5.99
C ARG A 32 18.03 14.34 6.24
N TYR A 33 17.56 13.71 5.19
CA TYR A 33 16.78 12.47 5.22
C TYR A 33 17.56 11.34 5.91
N ARG A 34 18.85 11.19 5.60
CA ARG A 34 19.74 10.24 6.31
C ARG A 34 19.98 10.61 7.77
N SER A 35 19.93 11.89 8.12
CA SER A 35 20.11 12.36 9.50
C SER A 35 18.83 12.39 10.33
N ASN A 36 17.65 12.33 9.68
CA ASN A 36 16.35 12.41 10.34
C ASN A 36 15.86 11.02 10.72
N ILE A 37 16.42 10.51 11.82
CA ILE A 37 16.23 9.14 12.29
C ILE A 37 14.79 8.83 12.77
N LEU A 38 13.98 9.86 13.04
CA LEU A 38 12.63 9.72 13.62
C LEU A 38 11.51 10.30 12.75
N ASP A 39 11.84 10.88 11.60
CA ASP A 39 10.89 11.49 10.66
C ASP A 39 11.43 11.27 9.24
N SER A 40 11.41 9.99 8.86
CA SER A 40 11.77 9.52 7.54
C SER A 40 10.88 8.34 7.17
N ILE A 41 10.54 8.20 5.89
CA ILE A 41 9.70 7.10 5.42
C ILE A 41 10.34 5.73 5.74
N GLY A 42 11.67 5.64 5.75
CA GLY A 42 12.36 4.43 6.19
C GLY A 42 12.14 4.07 7.65
N TRP A 43 12.03 5.05 8.55
CA TRP A 43 11.70 4.82 9.96
C TRP A 43 10.22 4.51 10.14
N GLU A 44 9.34 5.27 9.47
CA GLU A 44 7.89 5.13 9.58
C GLU A 44 7.35 3.85 8.94
N MET A 45 8.03 3.30 7.93
CA MET A 45 7.67 2.02 7.32
C MET A 45 8.35 0.81 7.98
N ASP A 46 9.23 1.01 8.96
CA ASP A 46 9.84 -0.11 9.68
C ASP A 46 8.79 -0.85 10.50
N VAL A 47 8.84 -2.18 10.45
CA VAL A 47 7.84 -3.04 11.11
C VAL A 47 7.82 -2.81 12.62
N ASP A 48 8.97 -2.64 13.28
CA ASP A 48 9.02 -2.39 14.72
C ASP A 48 8.43 -1.02 15.06
N THR A 49 8.76 0.01 14.28
CA THR A 49 8.16 1.34 14.43
C THR A 49 6.64 1.29 14.25
N ILE A 50 6.15 0.65 13.19
CA ILE A 50 4.71 0.52 12.93
C ILE A 50 4.02 -0.19 14.08
N GLN A 51 4.53 -1.35 14.51
CA GLN A 51 3.87 -2.16 15.54
C GLN A 51 3.97 -1.55 16.95
N THR A 52 5.10 -0.95 17.32
CA THR A 52 5.32 -0.48 18.69
C THR A 52 5.00 1.00 18.90
N LYS A 53 5.01 1.82 17.84
CA LYS A 53 4.80 3.27 17.93
C LYS A 53 3.55 3.73 17.19
N ILE A 54 3.27 3.27 15.99
CA ILE A 54 2.19 3.84 15.17
C ILE A 54 0.86 3.14 15.47
N ASN A 55 0.78 1.83 15.26
CA ASN A 55 -0.42 1.01 15.44
C ASN A 55 -1.10 1.19 16.81
N PRO A 56 -0.39 1.26 17.96
CA PRO A 56 -1.02 1.45 19.26
C PRO A 56 -1.72 2.80 19.45
N ARG A 57 -1.42 3.78 18.58
CA ARG A 57 -1.98 5.13 18.63
C ARG A 57 -3.07 5.36 17.60
N GLN A 58 -3.26 4.44 16.66
CA GLN A 58 -4.35 4.49 15.71
C GLN A 58 -5.65 4.09 16.41
N VAL A 59 -6.65 4.98 16.36
CA VAL A 59 -7.96 4.76 16.97
C VAL A 59 -8.99 4.60 15.86
N ILE A 60 -9.78 3.53 15.94
CA ILE A 60 -10.89 3.31 15.03
C ILE A 60 -12.04 4.26 15.36
N ASN A 61 -12.60 4.87 14.32
CA ASN A 61 -13.85 5.59 14.40
C ASN A 61 -15.01 4.60 14.16
N PRO A 62 -15.97 4.46 15.11
CA PRO A 62 -17.08 3.52 14.99
C PRO A 62 -18.05 3.83 13.84
N ASN A 63 -17.95 5.02 13.22
CA ASN A 63 -18.80 5.45 12.11
C ASN A 63 -18.07 5.47 10.76
N THR A 64 -16.88 4.88 10.68
CA THR A 64 -16.07 4.85 9.46
C THR A 64 -15.92 3.42 8.97
N TYR A 65 -16.10 3.22 7.66
CA TYR A 65 -15.78 1.96 6.99
C TYR A 65 -14.30 1.94 6.63
N TYR A 66 -13.64 0.82 6.86
CA TYR A 66 -12.22 0.64 6.58
C TYR A 66 -12.02 -0.56 5.64
N PHE A 67 -11.33 -0.35 4.52
CA PHE A 67 -11.04 -1.38 3.52
C PHE A 67 -9.55 -1.44 3.25
N ALA A 68 -8.97 -2.63 3.35
CA ALA A 68 -7.61 -2.91 2.94
C ALA A 68 -7.65 -3.62 1.58
N HIS A 69 -7.37 -2.87 0.51
CA HIS A 69 -7.21 -3.43 -0.83
C HIS A 69 -5.78 -3.96 -0.97
N ARG A 70 -5.67 -5.24 -1.32
CA ARG A 70 -4.41 -5.98 -1.21
C ARG A 70 -4.03 -6.55 -2.56
N ALA A 71 -2.73 -6.57 -2.82
CA ALA A 71 -2.13 -7.18 -3.99
C ALA A 71 -1.01 -8.13 -3.56
N TYR A 72 -0.78 -9.14 -4.37
CA TYR A 72 0.43 -9.96 -4.32
C TYR A 72 0.74 -10.41 -5.74
N LYS A 73 2.01 -10.58 -6.07
CA LYS A 73 2.41 -11.23 -7.33
C LYS A 73 3.59 -12.13 -7.03
N SER A 74 3.76 -13.24 -7.74
CA SER A 74 5.02 -13.98 -7.62
C SER A 74 6.14 -13.13 -8.22
N PRO A 75 7.33 -13.05 -7.61
CA PRO A 75 8.49 -12.39 -8.23
C PRO A 75 8.79 -12.88 -9.66
N SER A 76 8.54 -14.17 -9.94
CA SER A 76 8.73 -14.74 -11.29
C SER A 76 7.74 -14.22 -12.33
N GLU A 77 6.63 -13.62 -11.90
CA GLU A 77 5.55 -13.10 -12.74
C GLU A 77 5.54 -11.57 -12.79
N MET A 78 6.48 -10.92 -12.10
CA MET A 78 6.66 -9.48 -12.10
C MET A 78 7.58 -9.03 -13.23
N ASP A 79 7.41 -7.76 -13.62
CA ASP A 79 8.05 -7.15 -14.78
C ASP A 79 8.93 -5.97 -14.30
N GLY A 80 10.09 -5.77 -14.93
CA GLY A 80 10.93 -4.57 -14.72
C GLY A 80 11.37 -4.34 -13.27
N ALA A 81 11.19 -3.10 -12.78
CA ALA A 81 11.58 -2.69 -11.42
C ALA A 81 10.83 -3.47 -10.33
N CYS A 82 9.58 -3.88 -10.59
CA CYS A 82 8.80 -4.68 -9.64
C CYS A 82 9.42 -6.06 -9.45
N GLN A 83 10.03 -6.65 -10.49
CA GLN A 83 10.67 -7.96 -10.40
C GLN A 83 11.87 -7.97 -9.46
N CYS A 84 12.78 -7.00 -9.60
CA CYS A 84 13.97 -6.95 -8.74
C CYS A 84 13.58 -6.65 -7.28
N CYS A 85 12.62 -5.74 -7.07
CA CYS A 85 12.07 -5.45 -5.75
C CYS A 85 11.35 -6.68 -5.17
N GLY A 86 10.56 -7.41 -5.95
CA GLY A 86 9.87 -8.63 -5.51
C GLY A 86 10.82 -9.73 -5.05
N TYR A 87 11.96 -9.92 -5.71
CA TYR A 87 12.98 -10.85 -5.23
C TYR A 87 13.65 -10.36 -3.94
N ILE A 88 14.01 -9.08 -3.86
CA ILE A 88 14.58 -8.48 -2.63
C ILE A 88 13.59 -8.59 -1.47
N MET A 89 12.29 -8.37 -1.73
CA MET A 89 11.23 -8.42 -0.73
C MET A 89 10.84 -9.83 -0.34
N ALA A 90 10.89 -10.80 -1.26
CA ALA A 90 10.75 -12.21 -0.91
C ALA A 90 11.90 -12.68 0.00
N LEU A 91 13.12 -12.16 -0.21
CA LEU A 91 14.25 -12.41 0.67
C LEU A 91 14.09 -11.66 2.01
N SER A 92 13.67 -10.40 2.03
CA SER A 92 13.50 -9.60 3.24
C SER A 92 12.33 -10.09 4.10
N GLY A 93 11.24 -10.56 3.51
CA GLY A 93 10.12 -11.22 4.21
C GLY A 93 10.59 -12.42 5.03
N ASN A 94 11.64 -13.12 4.56
CA ASN A 94 12.25 -14.18 5.35
C ASN A 94 12.94 -13.65 6.62
N PHE A 95 13.58 -12.48 6.54
CA PHE A 95 14.25 -11.86 7.68
C PHE A 95 13.25 -11.22 8.66
N VAL A 96 12.17 -10.61 8.16
CA VAL A 96 11.13 -9.97 8.99
C VAL A 96 10.39 -11.01 9.84
N GLY A 97 9.97 -12.13 9.25
CA GLY A 97 9.31 -13.20 10.00
C GLY A 97 10.19 -13.77 11.13
N LEU A 98 11.51 -13.86 10.91
CA LEU A 98 12.47 -14.31 11.92
C LEU A 98 12.71 -13.28 13.04
N LYS A 99 12.82 -11.99 12.70
CA LYS A 99 13.14 -10.92 13.67
C LYS A 99 11.94 -10.57 14.57
N CYS A 100 10.73 -10.61 14.03
CA CYS A 100 9.53 -10.14 14.73
C CYS A 100 8.67 -11.26 15.34
N SER A 101 9.10 -12.53 15.23
CA SER A 101 8.30 -13.71 15.65
C SER A 101 6.88 -13.74 15.05
N LEU A 102 6.73 -13.14 13.87
CA LEU A 102 5.47 -13.10 13.13
C LEU A 102 5.34 -14.36 12.28
N ASP A 103 4.11 -14.77 11.95
CA ASP A 103 3.88 -15.94 11.09
C ASP A 103 4.62 -15.79 9.76
N TYR A 104 5.74 -16.49 9.66
CA TYR A 104 6.71 -16.38 8.60
C TYR A 104 6.11 -16.67 7.21
N GLN A 105 5.06 -17.48 7.09
CA GLN A 105 4.45 -17.77 5.79
C GLN A 105 3.58 -16.60 5.29
N GLY A 106 2.82 -15.96 6.17
CA GLY A 106 2.01 -14.80 5.83
C GLY A 106 2.83 -13.60 5.35
N TRP A 107 4.06 -13.47 5.84
CA TRP A 107 4.97 -12.38 5.48
C TRP A 107 5.79 -12.64 4.21
N LYS A 108 5.73 -13.81 3.59
CA LYS A 108 6.45 -14.06 2.32
C LYS A 108 5.74 -13.48 1.10
N ARG A 109 4.42 -13.62 1.06
CA ARG A 109 3.60 -13.08 -0.03
C ARG A 109 3.77 -11.57 -0.04
N ASN A 110 4.02 -10.99 -1.20
CA ASN A 110 4.23 -9.55 -1.38
C ASN A 110 3.85 -9.16 -2.82
N ASP A 111 3.72 -7.86 -3.05
CA ASP A 111 3.38 -7.26 -4.34
C ASP A 111 4.61 -6.69 -5.09
N GLY A 112 5.82 -6.96 -4.59
CA GLY A 112 7.05 -6.36 -5.08
C GLY A 112 7.69 -5.41 -4.07
N PHE A 113 6.90 -4.79 -3.18
CA PHE A 113 7.36 -3.76 -2.25
C PHE A 113 6.88 -3.96 -0.82
N VAL A 114 5.65 -4.44 -0.63
CA VAL A 114 5.02 -4.60 0.68
C VAL A 114 4.52 -6.03 0.82
N ASN A 115 4.82 -6.65 1.96
CA ASN A 115 4.29 -7.97 2.28
C ASN A 115 2.77 -7.91 2.42
N LEU A 116 2.07 -8.96 2.01
CA LEU A 116 0.61 -9.02 1.98
C LEU A 116 0.00 -8.77 3.37
N ALA A 117 0.64 -9.30 4.42
CA ALA A 117 0.27 -9.03 5.81
C ALA A 117 0.42 -7.55 6.21
N GLY A 118 1.37 -6.82 5.61
CA GLY A 118 1.56 -5.39 5.84
C GLY A 118 0.59 -4.50 5.05
N GLN A 119 -0.08 -5.05 4.04
CA GLN A 119 -1.15 -4.37 3.29
C GLN A 119 -2.54 -4.57 3.92
N SER A 120 -2.66 -5.58 4.80
CA SER A 120 -3.86 -5.85 5.60
C SER A 120 -4.08 -4.78 6.69
N ALA A 121 -5.20 -4.90 7.40
CA ALA A 121 -5.49 -4.13 8.59
C ALA A 121 -4.31 -4.12 9.60
N PRO A 122 -4.14 -3.05 10.39
CA PRO A 122 -3.15 -3.03 11.45
C PRO A 122 -3.37 -4.21 12.43
N LEU A 123 -2.30 -4.92 12.78
CA LEU A 123 -2.40 -6.21 13.50
C LEU A 123 -3.10 -6.15 14.86
N ASN A 124 -3.16 -4.97 15.48
CA ASN A 124 -3.81 -4.75 16.77
C ASN A 124 -5.25 -4.21 16.65
N GLN A 125 -5.78 -4.07 15.43
CA GLN A 125 -7.11 -3.55 15.17
C GLN A 125 -8.09 -4.68 14.82
N PRO A 126 -9.38 -4.55 15.16
CA PRO A 126 -10.40 -5.48 14.71
C PRO A 126 -10.47 -5.49 13.19
N HIS A 127 -10.40 -6.69 12.62
CA HIS A 127 -10.50 -6.91 11.19
C HIS A 127 -11.09 -8.29 10.89
N ILE A 128 -11.68 -8.41 9.71
CA ILE A 128 -12.17 -9.67 9.13
C ILE A 128 -11.89 -9.69 7.63
N ASP A 129 -11.91 -10.89 7.04
CA ASP A 129 -11.88 -11.01 5.58
C ASP A 129 -13.14 -10.39 4.97
N GLY A 130 -12.92 -9.54 3.95
CA GLY A 130 -13.97 -8.97 3.13
C GLY A 130 -14.13 -9.74 1.83
N TYR A 131 -15.35 -9.77 1.31
CA TYR A 131 -15.68 -10.32 -0.01
C TYR A 131 -16.60 -9.37 -0.75
N TRP A 132 -16.37 -9.17 -2.05
CA TRP A 132 -17.18 -8.31 -2.91
C TRP A 132 -18.67 -8.68 -2.91
N SER A 133 -18.97 -9.96 -2.71
CA SER A 133 -20.33 -10.48 -2.56
C SER A 133 -20.49 -11.19 -1.22
N GLY A 134 -21.66 -11.04 -0.59
CA GLY A 134 -22.03 -11.77 0.63
C GLY A 134 -21.49 -11.19 1.95
N THR A 135 -20.61 -10.19 1.93
CA THR A 135 -20.16 -9.52 3.16
C THR A 135 -21.16 -8.45 3.58
N ASP A 136 -21.60 -8.51 4.83
CA ASP A 136 -22.35 -7.44 5.49
C ASP A 136 -21.37 -6.43 6.13
N PHE A 137 -21.06 -5.38 5.38
CA PHE A 137 -20.08 -4.38 5.80
C PHE A 137 -20.65 -3.47 6.89
N LYS A 138 -19.87 -3.23 7.94
CA LYS A 138 -20.20 -2.42 9.11
C LYS A 138 -19.08 -1.42 9.39
N PRO A 139 -19.39 -0.21 9.87
CA PRO A 139 -18.35 0.72 10.25
C PRO A 139 -17.66 0.25 11.54
N GLY A 140 -16.45 0.76 11.79
CA GLY A 140 -15.68 0.45 13.00
C GLY A 140 -14.88 -0.85 12.97
N ILE A 141 -14.71 -1.48 11.81
CA ILE A 141 -13.88 -2.67 11.62
C ILE A 141 -13.19 -2.60 10.25
N TRP A 142 -11.98 -3.14 10.14
CA TRP A 142 -11.29 -3.29 8.88
C TRP A 142 -11.76 -4.52 8.10
N TYR A 143 -11.90 -4.35 6.80
CA TYR A 143 -12.16 -5.44 5.87
C TYR A 143 -10.94 -5.68 5.01
N ASP A 144 -10.30 -6.82 5.23
CA ASP A 144 -9.20 -7.32 4.43
C ASP A 144 -9.76 -7.85 3.11
N MET A 145 -9.83 -6.99 2.09
CA MET A 145 -10.44 -7.34 0.82
C MET A 145 -9.65 -8.44 0.09
N PRO A 146 -10.28 -9.20 -0.83
CA PRO A 146 -9.60 -10.32 -1.48
C PRO A 146 -8.36 -9.83 -2.22
N ALA A 147 -7.22 -10.48 -1.94
CA ALA A 147 -5.96 -10.08 -2.55
C ALA A 147 -5.93 -10.42 -4.04
N LYS A 148 -5.51 -9.48 -4.88
CA LYS A 148 -5.35 -9.68 -6.33
C LYS A 148 -3.96 -10.18 -6.68
N ASN A 149 -3.86 -10.95 -7.77
CA ASN A 149 -2.57 -11.39 -8.31
C ASN A 149 -1.90 -10.28 -9.13
N GLU A 150 -1.55 -9.18 -8.48
CA GLU A 150 -1.08 -7.94 -9.10
C GLU A 150 0.15 -7.37 -8.37
N ALA A 151 0.92 -6.53 -9.08
CA ALA A 151 2.10 -5.87 -8.53
C ALA A 151 1.73 -4.60 -7.75
N HIS A 152 2.68 -4.07 -6.98
CA HIS A 152 2.50 -2.94 -6.07
C HIS A 152 1.88 -1.71 -6.72
N LEU A 153 2.27 -1.43 -7.97
CA LEU A 153 1.84 -0.24 -8.69
C LEU A 153 0.49 -0.41 -9.41
N TYR A 154 -0.21 -1.53 -9.22
CA TYR A 154 -1.50 -1.80 -9.85
C TYR A 154 -2.55 -0.77 -9.46
N TYR A 155 -2.72 -0.51 -8.16
CA TYR A 155 -3.69 0.48 -7.68
C TYR A 155 -3.30 1.95 -8.01
N CYS A 156 -2.13 2.16 -8.62
CA CYS A 156 -1.71 3.43 -9.19
C CYS A 156 -1.89 3.50 -10.72
N GLY A 157 -2.48 2.48 -11.35
CA GLY A 157 -2.71 2.42 -12.80
C GLY A 157 -1.46 2.15 -13.64
N HIS A 158 -0.34 1.75 -13.02
CA HIS A 158 0.94 1.58 -13.73
C HIS A 158 1.21 0.14 -14.19
N SER A 159 0.53 -0.83 -13.60
CA SER A 159 0.67 -2.25 -13.94
C SER A 159 -0.67 -2.93 -14.04
N GLY A 160 -0.69 -4.12 -14.64
CA GLY A 160 -1.91 -4.91 -14.86
C GLY A 160 -2.63 -4.51 -16.14
N ASN A 161 -3.82 -5.07 -16.33
CA ASN A 161 -4.69 -4.72 -17.45
C ASN A 161 -5.55 -3.50 -17.08
N GLU A 162 -5.69 -2.55 -18.01
CA GLU A 162 -6.44 -1.30 -17.83
C GLU A 162 -7.94 -1.56 -17.58
N ASP A 163 -8.56 -2.49 -18.32
CA ASP A 163 -9.97 -2.84 -18.13
C ASP A 163 -10.20 -3.46 -16.73
N ASP A 164 -9.30 -4.33 -16.29
CA ASP A 164 -9.35 -4.93 -14.95
C ASP A 164 -9.18 -3.88 -13.84
N PHE A 165 -8.30 -2.89 -14.07
CA PHE A 165 -8.10 -1.75 -13.17
C PHE A 165 -9.39 -0.94 -13.02
N TYR A 166 -10.01 -0.51 -14.11
CA TYR A 166 -11.26 0.24 -14.03
C TYR A 166 -12.40 -0.60 -13.47
N ALA A 167 -12.49 -1.89 -13.82
CA ALA A 167 -13.51 -2.78 -13.28
C ALA A 167 -13.42 -2.95 -11.75
N ASP A 168 -12.21 -2.89 -11.17
CA ASP A 168 -12.04 -2.88 -9.73
C ASP A 168 -12.49 -1.56 -9.09
N PHE A 169 -12.12 -0.43 -9.69
CA PHE A 169 -12.56 0.89 -9.22
C PHE A 169 -14.08 1.00 -9.26
N ASP A 170 -14.72 0.52 -10.33
CA ASP A 170 -16.18 0.48 -10.43
C ASP A 170 -16.81 -0.37 -9.32
N ARG A 171 -16.20 -1.52 -8.97
CA ARG A 171 -16.66 -2.34 -7.83
C ARG A 171 -16.51 -1.61 -6.49
N MET A 172 -15.41 -0.89 -6.29
CA MET A 172 -15.21 -0.07 -5.09
C MET A 172 -16.26 1.03 -4.99
N LEU A 173 -16.48 1.78 -6.08
CA LEU A 173 -17.45 2.87 -6.12
C LEU A 173 -18.88 2.35 -5.90
N ALA A 174 -19.26 1.25 -6.55
CA ALA A 174 -20.57 0.63 -6.33
C ALA A 174 -20.76 0.14 -4.89
N LEU A 175 -19.71 -0.38 -4.26
CA LEU A 175 -19.73 -0.75 -2.85
C LEU A 175 -19.94 0.49 -1.96
N TYR A 176 -19.17 1.55 -2.19
CA TYR A 176 -19.22 2.75 -1.35
C TYR A 176 -20.55 3.50 -1.49
N ASP A 177 -21.13 3.54 -2.69
CA ASP A 177 -22.46 4.09 -2.95
C ASP A 177 -23.55 3.35 -2.16
N LYS A 178 -23.41 2.03 -1.97
CA LYS A 178 -24.35 1.23 -1.17
C LYS A 178 -24.22 1.46 0.35
N LEU A 179 -23.06 1.90 0.83
CA LEU A 179 -22.76 2.08 2.25
C LEU A 179 -22.99 3.51 2.76
N GLY A 180 -23.15 4.47 1.84
CA GLY A 180 -23.50 5.87 2.11
C GLY A 180 -24.93 6.22 1.72
#